data_AF-W6RHG0-F1
#
_entry.id   AF-W6RHG0-F1
#
_cell.length_a   1.000
_cell.length_b   1.000
_cell.length_c   1.000
_cell.angle_alpha   90.00
_cell.angle_beta   90.00
_cell.angle_gamma   90.00
#
_symmetry.space_group_name_H-M   'P 1'
#
loop_
_entity.id
_entity.type
_entity.pdbx_description
1 polymer ?
#
loop_
_entity_poly.entity_id
_entity_poly.type
_entity_poly.pdbx_seq_one_letter_code
_entity_poly.pdbx_strand_id
1 'polypeptide(L)' 'MAAGCPEKLDLEFLSFIWNFERRFVPHIVAGIDRFCPDVPVLQLKSHQEMRRLLDLLGAPT' A
#
# COMPACT_ATOMS: atom_id res chain seq x y z
N MET A 1 7.84 -14.74 -0.33
CA MET A 1 7.86 -16.06 -0.98
C MET A 1 8.57 -16.03 -2.32
N ALA A 2 9.34 -17.08 -2.59
CA ALA A 2 9.89 -17.65 -3.84
C ALA A 2 10.49 -19.01 -3.38
N ALA A 3 10.79 -20.06 -4.14
CA ALA A 3 10.69 -20.33 -5.57
C ALA A 3 9.56 -21.35 -5.86
N GLY A 4 8.94 -21.23 -7.04
CA GLY A 4 7.91 -22.13 -7.57
C GLY A 4 6.45 -21.73 -7.26
N CYS A 5 6.21 -20.49 -6.84
CA CYS A 5 4.91 -20.00 -6.41
C CYS A 5 4.21 -19.22 -7.56
N PRO A 6 3.03 -19.66 -8.06
CA PRO A 6 2.18 -18.83 -8.92
C PRO A 6 1.33 -17.80 -8.13
N GLU A 7 0.78 -18.15 -6.96
CA GLU A 7 0.25 -17.27 -5.89
C GLU A 7 0.02 -18.18 -4.65
N LYS A 8 1.02 -18.34 -3.77
CA LYS A 8 0.92 -19.18 -2.55
C LYS A 8 0.26 -18.34 -1.44
N LEU A 9 -0.54 -19.01 -0.62
CA LEU A 9 -1.20 -18.41 0.53
C LEU A 9 -0.92 -19.25 1.77
N ASP A 10 0.34 -19.26 2.23
CA ASP A 10 0.70 -19.95 3.46
C ASP A 10 0.33 -19.12 4.71
N LEU A 11 0.33 -19.76 5.88
CA LEU A 11 -0.04 -19.11 7.14
C LEU A 11 0.89 -17.94 7.49
N GLU A 12 2.16 -18.02 7.09
CA GLU A 12 3.12 -16.92 7.26
C GLU A 12 2.70 -15.72 6.41
N PHE A 13 2.32 -15.94 5.15
CA PHE A 13 1.81 -14.92 4.25
C PHE A 13 0.51 -14.28 4.74
N LEU A 14 -0.45 -15.09 5.21
CA LEU A 14 -1.70 -14.58 5.78
C LEU A 14 -1.45 -13.75 7.04
N SER A 15 -0.56 -14.23 7.92
CA SER A 15 -0.14 -13.50 9.11
C SER A 15 0.55 -12.18 8.74
N PHE A 16 1.38 -12.17 7.70
CA PHE A 16 1.98 -10.95 7.16
C PHE A 16 0.92 -9.94 6.70
N ILE A 17 -0.05 -10.36 5.87
CA ILE A 17 -1.13 -9.48 5.39
C ILE A 17 -1.88 -8.86 6.58
N TRP A 18 -2.32 -9.71 7.52
CA TRP A 18 -3.14 -9.26 8.64
C TRP A 18 -2.43 -8.30 9.59
N ASN A 19 -1.10 -8.35 9.63
CA ASN A 19 -0.28 -7.52 10.50
C ASN A 19 0.46 -6.42 9.75
N PHE A 20 0.24 -6.28 8.43
CA PHE A 20 1.03 -5.41 7.57
C PHE A 20 0.98 -3.96 8.04
N GLU A 21 -0.23 -3.42 8.24
CA GLU A 21 -0.41 -2.05 8.69
C GLU A 21 0.27 -1.79 10.03
N ARG A 22 0.14 -2.72 10.97
CA ARG A 22 0.75 -2.56 12.29
C ARG A 22 2.27 -2.63 12.26
N ARG A 23 2.85 -3.49 11.42
CA ARG A 23 4.28 -3.81 11.45
C ARG A 23 5.12 -3.04 10.44
N PHE A 24 4.60 -2.76 9.25
CA PHE A 24 5.40 -2.23 8.13
C PHE A 24 5.08 -0.77 7.81
N VAL A 25 3.82 -0.35 7.90
CA VAL A 25 3.45 1.05 7.58
C VAL A 25 4.23 2.08 8.41
N PRO A 26 4.48 1.91 9.72
CA PRO A 26 5.30 2.87 10.48
C PRO A 26 6.71 3.05 9.91
N HIS A 27 7.32 1.96 9.42
CA HIS A 27 8.65 2.03 8.82
C HIS A 27 8.64 2.73 7.46
N ILE A 28 7.58 2.54 6.66
CA ILE A 28 7.41 3.21 5.38
C ILE A 28 7.25 4.72 5.59
N VAL A 29 6.36 5.13 6.51
CA VAL A 29 6.15 6.54 6.85
C VAL A 29 7.45 7.19 7.35
N ALA A 30 8.15 6.54 8.29
CA ALA A 30 9.43 7.05 8.79
C ALA A 30 10.49 7.15 7.69
N GLY A 31 10.48 6.25 6.70
CA GLY A 31 11.36 6.33 5.53
C GLY A 31 11.05 7.52 4.64
N ILE A 32 9.76 7.77 4.37
CA ILE A 32 9.30 8.93 3.60
C ILE A 32 9.70 10.22 4.30
N ASP A 33 9.39 10.35 5.60
CA ASP A 33 9.71 11.55 6.38
C ASP A 33 11.23 11.84 6.38
N ARG A 34 12.05 10.80 6.38
CA ARG A 34 13.51 10.91 6.42
C ARG A 34 14.13 11.26 5.07
N PHE A 35 13.66 10.66 3.98
CA PHE A 35 14.35 10.70 2.69
C PHE A 35 13.65 11.55 1.63
N CYS A 36 12.37 11.85 1.82
CA CYS A 36 11.55 12.56 0.85
C CYS A 36 10.78 13.74 1.48
N PRO A 37 11.40 14.60 2.32
CA PRO A 37 10.66 15.65 3.04
C PRO A 37 9.98 16.65 2.11
N ASP A 38 10.54 16.86 0.91
CA ASP A 38 10.04 17.83 -0.07
C ASP A 38 9.11 17.20 -1.12
N VAL A 39 8.88 15.89 -1.08
CA VAL A 39 8.00 15.21 -2.02
C VAL A 39 6.58 15.21 -1.44
N PRO A 40 5.60 15.84 -2.11
CA PRO A 40 4.22 15.82 -1.63
C PRO A 40 3.66 14.38 -1.71
N VAL A 41 3.23 13.85 -0.57
CA VAL A 41 2.62 12.52 -0.46
C VAL A 41 1.12 12.66 -0.28
N LEU A 42 0.37 12.00 -1.15
CA LEU A 42 -1.08 11.86 -1.06
C LEU A 42 -1.42 10.44 -0.58
N GLN A 43 -2.09 10.33 0.56
CA GLN A 43 -2.63 9.05 1.05
C GLN A 43 -4.14 8.97 0.77
N LEU A 44 -4.57 7.94 0.06
CA LEU A 44 -5.97 7.62 -0.16
C LEU A 44 -6.43 6.63 0.92
N LYS A 45 -7.40 7.02 1.73
CA LYS A 45 -7.89 6.28 2.91
C LYS A 45 -9.22 5.58 2.65
N SER A 46 -9.83 5.77 1.47
CA SER A 46 -11.10 5.12 1.13
C SER A 46 -11.22 4.81 -0.36
N HIS A 47 -12.10 3.85 -0.67
CA HIS A 47 -12.48 3.55 -2.05
C HIS A 47 -13.15 4.74 -2.76
N GLN A 48 -13.78 5.66 -2.01
CA GLN A 48 -14.39 6.86 -2.59
C GLN A 48 -13.33 7.86 -3.05
N GLU A 49 -12.28 8.06 -2.24
CA GLU A 49 -11.15 8.92 -2.61
C GLU A 49 -10.42 8.39 -3.83
N MET A 50 -10.23 7.07 -3.93
CA MET A 50 -9.66 6.44 -5.13
C MET A 50 -10.54 6.66 -6.37
N ARG A 51 -11.86 6.44 -6.26
CA ARG A 51 -12.80 6.71 -7.36
C ARG A 51 -12.72 8.16 -7.83
N ARG A 52 -12.74 9.10 -6.90
CA ARG A 52 -12.59 10.53 -7.22
C ARG A 52 -11.28 10.84 -7.94
N LEU A 53 -10.18 10.18 -7.54
CA LEU A 53 -8.90 10.34 -8.25
C LEU A 53 -8.98 9.81 -9.69
N LEU A 54 -9.58 8.64 -9.89
CA LEU A 54 -9.74 8.02 -11.21
C LEU A 54 -10.64 8.86 -12.13
N ASP A 55 -11.72 9.44 -11.59
CA ASP A 55 -12.60 10.35 -12.32
C ASP A 55 -11.84 11.58 -12.85
N LEU A 56 -10.93 12.14 -12.04
CA LEU A 56 -10.07 13.27 -12.44
C LEU A 56 -9.10 12.91 -13.57
N LEU A 57 -8.74 11.63 -13.70
CA LEU A 57 -7.85 11.13 -14.75
C LEU A 57 -8.60 10.71 -16.02
N GLY A 58 -9.94 10.80 -16.04
CA GLY A 58 -10.77 10.37 -17.16
C GLY A 58 -10.73 8.85 -17.40
N ALA A 59 -10.37 8.07 -16.38
CA ALA A 59 -10.40 6.61 -16.48
C ALA A 59 -11.87 6.14 -16.61
N PRO A 60 -12.17 5.17 -17.49
CA PRO A 60 -13.52 4.62 -17.58
C PRO A 60 -13.90 3.95 -16.25
N THR A 61 -15.07 4.33 -15.72
CA THR A 61 -15.74 3.71 -14.56
C THR A 61 -16.30 2.34 -14.87
#